data_AF-A0A3E0VXW5-F1
#
_entry.id   AF-A0A3E0VXW5-F1
#
_cell.length_a   1.000
_cell.length_b   1.000
_cell.length_c   1.000
_cell.angle_alpha   90.00
_cell.angle_beta   90.00
_cell.angle_gamma   90.00
#
_symmetry.space_group_name_H-M   'P 1'
#
loop_
_entity.id
_entity.type
_entity.pdbx_description
1 polymer ?
#
loop_
_entity_poly.entity_id
_entity_poly.type
_entity_poly.pdbx_seq_one_letter_code
_entity_poly.pdbx_strand_id
1 'polypeptide(L)'
;MFRSMSLVADSVVSVIIAPGFLPAAATRSAVPAMVSTQWLCDHLGSDTMVVLDARGFGLPDDLSEARCTRIPGALFADRFSVDEASFHRVAERLGITSGATVVVYDSGTESAPGVTSPALRLQEAFGTFGYERVSVLVGGFLKWNAEERPVESAADSAAA
;
A
#
# COMPACT_ATOMS: atom_id res chain seq x y z
N MET A 1 -2.83 62.14 37.85
CA MET A 1 -2.33 61.98 39.23
C MET A 1 -2.12 60.49 39.47
N PHE A 2 -0.87 60.07 39.63
CA PHE A 2 -0.44 58.68 39.77
C PHE A 2 -0.97 58.04 41.06
N ARG A 3 -1.26 56.73 41.02
CA ARG A 3 -0.93 55.84 42.14
C ARG A 3 -0.52 54.46 41.65
N SER A 4 0.75 54.19 41.89
CA SER A 4 1.44 52.91 41.84
C SER A 4 0.98 52.02 43.01
N MET A 5 0.96 50.70 42.83
CA MET A 5 1.23 49.70 43.88
C MET A 5 1.54 48.35 43.22
N SER A 6 2.45 47.62 43.86
CA SER A 6 3.40 46.66 43.28
C SER A 6 3.12 45.20 43.71
N LEU A 7 3.77 44.26 42.99
CA LEU A 7 4.05 42.85 43.32
C LEU A 7 2.80 41.91 43.40
N VAL A 8 2.83 40.64 42.97
CA VAL A 8 3.68 39.55 43.45
C VAL A 8 3.81 38.40 42.42
N ALA A 9 5.05 37.91 42.27
CA ALA A 9 5.54 36.57 41.92
C ALA A 9 5.18 35.87 40.60
N ASP A 10 6.20 35.85 39.73
CA ASP A 10 6.61 34.73 38.87
C ASP A 10 6.37 33.35 39.48
N SER A 11 5.75 32.46 38.70
CA SER A 11 5.76 31.03 38.94
C SER A 11 6.35 30.35 37.71
N VAL A 12 7.67 30.15 37.73
CA VAL A 12 8.41 29.42 36.70
C VAL A 12 8.27 27.92 37.00
N VAL A 13 7.41 27.23 36.25
CA VAL A 13 7.39 25.77 36.24
C VAL A 13 8.60 25.30 35.44
N SER A 14 9.63 24.83 36.13
CA SER A 14 10.73 24.09 35.49
C SER A 14 10.22 22.72 35.06
N VAL A 15 10.04 22.54 33.75
CA VAL A 15 9.91 21.22 33.14
C VAL A 15 11.32 20.63 33.02
N ILE A 16 11.61 19.63 33.85
CA ILE A 16 12.82 18.82 33.75
C ILE A 16 12.65 17.91 32.53
N ILE A 17 13.34 18.23 31.43
CA ILE A 17 13.46 17.35 30.26
C ILE A 17 14.49 16.28 30.59
N ALA A 18 14.04 15.04 30.79
CA ALA A 18 14.94 13.89 30.86
C ALA A 18 15.50 13.60 29.44
N PRO A 19 16.82 13.34 29.28
CA PRO A 19 17.37 12.89 28.00
C PRO A 19 17.10 11.39 27.88
N GLY A 20 15.91 11.03 27.42
CA GLY A 20 15.49 9.65 27.20
C GLY A 20 15.31 9.37 25.72
N PHE A 21 16.38 8.87 25.09
CA PHE A 21 16.36 8.01 23.91
C PHE A 21 15.43 8.44 22.76
N LEU A 22 15.94 9.25 21.82
CA LEU A 22 15.41 9.20 20.47
C LEU A 22 15.82 7.83 19.89
N PRO A 23 14.89 6.92 19.53
CA PRO A 23 15.30 5.84 18.67
C PRO A 23 15.80 6.50 17.38
N ALA A 24 17.04 6.20 17.00
CA ALA A 24 17.49 6.49 15.65
C ALA A 24 16.54 5.72 14.73
N ALA A 25 15.57 6.42 14.15
CA ALA A 25 14.74 5.88 13.10
C ALA A 25 15.72 5.47 12.00
N ALA A 26 16.02 4.18 11.91
CA ALA A 26 16.68 3.62 10.76
C ALA A 26 15.86 4.11 9.57
N THR A 27 16.46 4.92 8.71
CA THR A 27 15.84 5.37 7.47
C THR A 27 15.69 4.15 6.57
N ARG A 28 14.71 3.31 6.89
CA ARG A 28 14.22 2.26 6.01
C ARG A 28 13.67 3.03 4.82
N SER A 29 14.31 2.89 3.67
CA SER A 29 13.91 3.55 2.43
C SER A 29 12.40 3.35 2.25
N ALA A 30 11.64 4.43 2.46
CA ALA A 30 10.21 4.44 2.27
C ALA A 30 9.98 4.26 0.77
N VAL A 31 9.41 3.14 0.37
CA VAL A 31 8.94 2.95 -1.00
C VAL A 31 7.86 4.02 -1.22
N PRO A 32 7.87 4.78 -2.32
CA PRO A 32 6.86 5.80 -2.55
C PRO A 32 5.46 5.16 -2.52
N ALA A 33 4.49 5.85 -1.92
CA ALA A 33 3.11 5.35 -1.81
C ALA A 33 2.44 5.10 -3.17
N MET A 34 2.96 5.71 -4.24
CA MET A 34 2.51 5.51 -5.61
C MET A 34 3.71 5.34 -6.54
N VAL A 35 3.56 4.45 -7.53
CA VAL A 35 4.59 4.18 -8.54
C VAL A 35 4.01 4.28 -9.94
N SER A 36 4.85 4.65 -10.91
CA SER A 36 4.44 4.68 -12.32
C SER A 36 4.46 3.28 -12.95
N THR A 37 3.76 3.14 -14.07
CA THR A 37 3.83 1.96 -14.94
C THR A 37 5.25 1.67 -15.44
N GLN A 38 6.03 2.72 -15.73
CA GLN A 38 7.44 2.58 -16.06
C GLN A 38 8.25 2.01 -14.90
N TRP A 39 8.10 2.58 -13.70
CA TRP A 39 8.80 2.09 -12.51
C TRP A 39 8.50 0.61 -12.26
N LEU A 40 7.22 0.22 -12.30
CA LEU A 40 6.85 -1.18 -12.10
C LEU A 40 7.50 -2.07 -13.17
N CYS A 41 7.45 -1.67 -14.43
CA CYS A 41 8.07 -2.39 -15.54
C CYS A 41 9.57 -2.62 -15.33
N ASP A 42 10.28 -1.61 -14.83
CA ASP A 42 11.74 -1.69 -14.58
C ASP A 42 12.10 -2.59 -13.39
N HIS A 43 11.14 -2.91 -12.52
CA HIS A 43 11.35 -3.69 -11.30
C HIS A 43 10.68 -5.08 -11.33
N LEU A 44 9.93 -5.40 -12.39
CA LEU A 44 9.30 -6.72 -12.56
C LEU A 44 10.32 -7.85 -12.45
N GLY A 45 9.96 -8.92 -11.75
CA GLY A 45 10.82 -10.08 -11.52
C GLY A 45 11.84 -9.94 -10.39
N SER A 46 11.84 -8.84 -9.62
CA SER A 46 12.64 -8.75 -8.39
C SER A 46 12.20 -9.77 -7.35
N ASP A 47 13.15 -10.50 -6.75
CA ASP A 47 12.91 -11.51 -5.70
C ASP A 47 12.18 -10.98 -4.45
N THR A 48 12.21 -9.66 -4.24
CA THR A 48 11.61 -9.00 -3.08
C THR A 48 10.33 -8.25 -3.43
N MET A 49 9.82 -8.37 -4.66
CA MET A 49 8.63 -7.65 -5.11
C MET A 49 7.45 -8.58 -5.32
N VAL A 50 6.28 -8.17 -4.82
CA VAL A 50 5.01 -8.84 -5.04
C VAL A 50 4.06 -7.86 -5.72
N VAL A 51 3.47 -8.27 -6.85
CA VAL A 51 2.46 -7.48 -7.55
C VAL A 51 1.09 -8.07 -7.24
N LEU A 52 0.15 -7.23 -6.82
CA LEU A 52 -1.21 -7.63 -6.46
C LEU A 52 -2.25 -7.01 -7.39
N ASP A 53 -3.08 -7.86 -7.96
CA ASP A 53 -4.26 -7.48 -8.74
C ASP A 53 -5.48 -7.33 -7.81
N ALA A 54 -5.86 -6.09 -7.55
CA ALA A 54 -6.99 -5.73 -6.69
C ALA A 54 -8.30 -5.51 -7.47
N ARG A 55 -8.36 -5.83 -8.77
CA ARG A 55 -9.56 -5.58 -9.59
C ARG A 55 -10.83 -6.30 -9.10
N GLY A 56 -10.72 -7.31 -8.24
CA GLY A 56 -11.88 -7.98 -7.62
C GLY A 56 -11.81 -8.01 -6.11
N PHE A 57 -10.90 -7.22 -5.53
CA PHE A 57 -10.87 -7.03 -4.09
C PHE A 57 -12.18 -6.40 -3.62
N GLY A 58 -12.86 -7.10 -2.70
CA GLY A 58 -14.16 -6.70 -2.17
C GLY A 58 -15.35 -6.94 -3.11
N LEU A 59 -15.15 -7.67 -4.22
CA LEU A 59 -16.25 -8.23 -5.00
C LEU A 59 -16.59 -9.65 -4.51
N PRO A 60 -17.84 -10.10 -4.69
CA PRO A 60 -18.21 -11.50 -4.56
C PRO A 60 -17.32 -12.41 -5.44
N ASP A 61 -17.01 -13.62 -4.96
CA ASP A 61 -16.14 -14.58 -5.66
C ASP A 61 -16.63 -14.89 -7.08
N ASP A 62 -17.94 -15.01 -7.29
CA ASP A 62 -18.58 -15.24 -8.59
C ASP A 62 -18.50 -14.06 -9.56
N LEU A 63 -18.18 -12.86 -9.06
CA LEU A 63 -17.96 -11.65 -9.84
C LEU A 63 -16.47 -11.32 -10.03
N SER A 64 -15.57 -12.08 -9.40
CA SER A 64 -14.12 -11.92 -9.57
C SER A 64 -13.60 -12.54 -10.87
N GLU A 65 -14.34 -13.52 -11.43
CA GLU A 65 -13.95 -14.34 -12.57
C GLU A 65 -14.26 -13.68 -13.92
N ALA A 66 -13.50 -12.65 -14.29
CA ALA A 66 -13.22 -12.33 -15.69
C ALA A 66 -11.97 -11.45 -15.82
N ARG A 67 -10.80 -11.99 -15.47
CA ARG A 67 -9.49 -11.37 -15.70
C ARG A 67 -8.67 -12.20 -16.69
N CYS A 68 -8.93 -12.03 -17.98
CA CYS A 68 -8.23 -12.77 -19.04
C CYS A 68 -6.72 -12.48 -19.06
N THR A 69 -6.32 -11.27 -18.67
CA THR A 69 -4.93 -10.82 -18.66
C THR A 69 -4.61 -10.05 -17.38
N ARG A 70 -3.37 -10.17 -16.91
CA ARG A 70 -2.83 -9.50 -15.72
C ARG A 70 -1.40 -9.02 -15.96
N ILE A 71 -0.90 -8.16 -15.07
CA ILE A 71 0.53 -7.80 -15.08
C ILE A 71 1.35 -9.07 -14.81
N PRO A 72 2.50 -9.29 -15.49
CA PRO A 72 3.31 -10.49 -15.32
C PRO A 72 3.68 -10.74 -13.86
N GLY A 73 3.51 -11.99 -13.40
CA GLY A 73 3.77 -12.37 -12.01
C GLY A 73 2.79 -11.80 -10.96
N ALA A 74 1.76 -11.06 -11.35
CA ALA A 74 0.76 -10.56 -10.42
C ALA A 74 -0.10 -11.67 -9.80
N LEU A 75 -0.30 -11.59 -8.48
CA LEU A 75 -1.17 -12.47 -7.72
C LEU A 75 -2.53 -11.80 -7.48
N PHE A 76 -3.60 -12.58 -7.39
CA PHE A 76 -4.94 -12.05 -7.11
C PHE A 76 -5.10 -11.66 -5.64
N ALA A 77 -5.67 -10.49 -5.39
CA ALA A 77 -5.93 -9.99 -4.04
C ALA A 77 -7.33 -10.34 -3.49
N ASP A 78 -8.11 -11.14 -4.21
CA ASP A 78 -9.53 -11.42 -3.90
C ASP A 78 -9.71 -12.11 -2.53
N ARG A 79 -8.68 -12.81 -2.05
CA ARG A 79 -8.69 -13.49 -0.75
C ARG A 79 -8.38 -12.58 0.43
N PHE A 80 -7.94 -11.34 0.21
CA PHE A 80 -7.71 -10.41 1.31
C PHE A 80 -9.04 -9.93 1.90
N SER A 81 -9.07 -9.78 3.22
CA SER A 81 -10.23 -9.28 3.97
C SER A 81 -9.76 -8.24 4.99
N VAL A 82 -10.69 -7.52 5.63
CA VAL A 82 -10.36 -6.54 6.67
C VAL A 82 -10.17 -7.15 8.06
N ASP A 83 -10.20 -8.48 8.19
CA ASP A 83 -9.86 -9.20 9.42
C ASP A 83 -8.33 -9.39 9.53
N GLU A 84 -7.72 -8.90 10.60
CA GLU A 84 -6.25 -8.87 10.79
C GLU A 84 -5.62 -10.27 10.70
N ALA A 85 -6.16 -11.26 11.42
CA ALA A 85 -5.60 -12.60 11.46
C ALA A 85 -5.67 -13.29 10.09
N SER A 86 -6.79 -13.12 9.38
CA SER A 86 -6.97 -13.61 8.02
C SER A 86 -6.06 -12.88 7.04
N PHE A 87 -5.88 -11.57 7.20
CA PHE A 87 -4.99 -10.75 6.38
C PHE A 87 -3.55 -11.24 6.46
N HIS A 88 -3.00 -11.43 7.66
CA HIS A 88 -1.65 -11.95 7.84
C HIS A 88 -1.49 -13.34 7.23
N ARG A 89 -2.45 -14.24 7.44
CA ARG A 89 -2.41 -15.60 6.85
C ARG A 89 -2.37 -15.57 5.32
N VAL A 90 -3.15 -14.68 4.69
CA VAL A 90 -3.16 -14.53 3.23
C VAL A 90 -1.85 -13.92 2.75
N ALA A 91 -1.37 -12.86 3.39
CA ALA A 91 -0.09 -12.23 3.08
C ALA A 91 1.08 -13.23 3.13
N GLU A 92 1.18 -14.02 4.20
CA GLU A 92 2.18 -15.08 4.34
C GLU A 92 2.09 -16.13 3.23
N ARG A 93 0.87 -16.58 2.89
CA ARG A 93 0.64 -17.56 1.82
C ARG A 93 1.07 -17.02 0.45
N LEU A 94 0.98 -15.71 0.23
CA LEU A 94 1.43 -15.05 -0.99
C LEU A 94 2.90 -14.63 -0.95
N GLY A 95 3.66 -15.01 0.10
CA GLY A 95 5.08 -14.70 0.22
C GLY A 95 5.37 -13.23 0.61
N ILE A 96 4.37 -12.48 1.07
CA ILE A 96 4.54 -11.10 1.51
C ILE A 96 5.14 -11.11 2.91
N THR A 97 6.47 -11.01 2.97
CA THR A 97 7.25 -10.93 4.20
C THR A 97 7.59 -9.48 4.58
N SER A 98 8.20 -9.26 5.75
CA SER A 98 8.58 -7.93 6.24
C SER A 98 9.58 -7.16 5.35
N GLY A 99 10.26 -7.86 4.44
CA GLY A 99 11.17 -7.27 3.45
C GLY A 99 10.54 -7.07 2.07
N ALA A 100 9.34 -7.60 1.83
CA ALA A 100 8.68 -7.52 0.54
C ALA A 100 8.27 -6.08 0.22
N THR A 101 8.38 -5.71 -1.05
CA THR A 101 7.80 -4.50 -1.61
C THR A 101 6.55 -4.91 -2.39
N VAL A 102 5.39 -4.39 -2.00
CA VAL A 102 4.11 -4.75 -2.61
C VAL A 102 3.68 -3.63 -3.54
N VAL A 103 3.34 -3.96 -4.79
CA VAL A 103 2.69 -3.03 -5.71
C VAL A 103 1.28 -3.52 -5.99
N VAL A 104 0.30 -2.71 -5.63
CA VAL A 104 -1.13 -3.01 -5.82
C VAL A 104 -1.66 -2.22 -7.02
N TYR A 105 -2.44 -2.86 -7.87
CA TYR A 105 -3.14 -2.18 -8.96
C TYR A 105 -4.60 -2.59 -9.05
N ASP A 106 -5.43 -1.69 -9.56
CA ASP A 106 -6.82 -1.96 -9.92
C ASP A 106 -7.02 -1.72 -11.43
N SER A 107 -8.27 -1.58 -11.88
CA SER A 107 -8.57 -1.38 -13.29
C SER A 107 -8.06 -0.03 -13.81
N GLY A 108 -7.90 0.98 -12.94
CA GLY A 108 -7.64 2.37 -13.33
C GLY A 108 -8.86 3.10 -13.89
N THR A 109 -10.08 2.56 -13.73
CA THR A 109 -11.31 3.14 -14.30
C THR A 109 -12.10 4.01 -13.31
N GLU A 110 -11.71 4.03 -12.04
CA GLU A 110 -12.42 4.75 -10.98
C GLU A 110 -12.38 6.27 -11.25
N SER A 111 -13.49 6.79 -11.78
CA SER A 111 -13.63 8.21 -12.15
C SER A 111 -14.74 8.92 -11.36
N ALA A 112 -15.46 8.19 -10.50
CA ALA A 112 -16.56 8.75 -9.73
C ALA A 112 -16.02 9.47 -8.47
N PRO A 113 -16.39 10.75 -8.25
CA PRO A 113 -16.03 11.46 -7.03
C PRO A 113 -16.50 10.71 -5.78
N GLY A 114 -15.60 10.53 -4.81
CA GLY A 114 -15.91 9.85 -3.54
C GLY A 114 -15.85 8.31 -3.59
N VAL A 115 -15.47 7.71 -4.73
CA VAL A 115 -15.19 6.27 -4.80
C VAL A 115 -13.70 6.02 -4.56
N THR A 116 -13.38 5.36 -3.44
CA THR A 116 -12.01 4.90 -3.16
C THR A 116 -11.71 3.66 -3.99
N SER A 117 -10.64 3.73 -4.77
CA SER A 117 -10.25 2.64 -5.65
C SER A 117 -9.90 1.37 -4.85
N PRO A 118 -10.15 0.15 -5.40
CA PRO A 118 -9.80 -1.10 -4.72
C PRO A 118 -8.32 -1.17 -4.33
N ALA A 119 -7.41 -0.66 -5.17
CA ALA A 119 -5.98 -0.68 -4.87
C ALA A 119 -5.64 0.20 -3.67
N LEU A 120 -6.26 1.38 -3.55
CA LEU A 120 -6.05 2.28 -2.41
C LEU A 120 -6.62 1.69 -1.13
N ARG A 121 -7.83 1.10 -1.17
CA ARG A 121 -8.42 0.41 0.00
C ARG A 121 -7.53 -0.72 0.50
N LEU A 122 -6.95 -1.50 -0.43
CA LEU A 122 -6.05 -2.58 -0.06
C LEU A 122 -4.72 -2.04 0.50
N GLN A 123 -4.15 -0.97 -0.08
CA GLN A 123 -2.97 -0.31 0.46
C GLN A 123 -3.20 0.20 1.90
N GLU A 124 -4.35 0.82 2.18
CA GLU A 124 -4.71 1.27 3.53
C GLU A 124 -4.82 0.10 4.51
N ALA A 125 -5.40 -1.03 4.08
CA ALA A 125 -5.46 -2.25 4.89
C ALA A 125 -4.05 -2.78 5.22
N PHE A 126 -3.16 -2.85 4.23
CA PHE A 126 -1.75 -3.21 4.45
C PHE A 126 -1.08 -2.30 5.49
N GLY A 127 -1.27 -0.98 5.38
CA GLY A 127 -0.73 -0.01 6.33
C GLY A 127 -1.28 -0.20 7.75
N THR A 128 -2.58 -0.47 7.86
CA THR A 128 -3.24 -0.75 9.16
C THR A 128 -2.65 -1.97 9.85
N PHE A 129 -2.25 -2.99 9.08
CA PHE A 129 -1.67 -4.23 9.59
C PHE A 129 -0.13 -4.25 9.59
N GLY A 130 0.50 -3.08 9.52
CA GLY A 130 1.95 -2.92 9.74
C GLY A 130 2.84 -3.20 8.54
N TYR A 131 2.29 -3.30 7.32
CA TYR A 131 3.08 -3.41 6.09
C TYR A 131 3.38 -2.01 5.54
N GLU A 132 4.64 -1.59 5.66
CA GLU A 132 5.06 -0.21 5.34
C GLU A 132 5.47 -0.01 3.87
N ARG A 133 5.77 -1.09 3.14
CA ARG A 133 6.35 -1.04 1.79
C ARG A 133 5.32 -1.37 0.71
N VAL A 134 4.22 -0.62 0.68
CA VAL A 134 3.10 -0.87 -0.24
C VAL A 134 2.82 0.35 -1.11
N SER A 135 2.84 0.16 -2.41
CA SER A 135 2.65 1.20 -3.42
C SER A 135 1.42 0.91 -4.28
N VAL A 136 0.72 1.96 -4.72
CA VAL A 136 -0.34 1.86 -5.73
C VAL A 136 0.21 2.17 -7.11
N LEU A 137 -0.15 1.37 -8.12
CA LEU A 137 0.19 1.62 -9.52
C LEU A 137 -0.67 2.76 -10.09
N VAL A 138 -0.05 3.87 -10.44
CA VAL A 138 -0.74 5.03 -11.02
C VAL A 138 -1.33 4.68 -12.38
N GLY A 139 -2.66 4.82 -12.52
CA GLY A 139 -3.41 4.54 -13.74
C GLY A 139 -3.82 3.08 -13.93
N GLY A 140 -3.46 2.21 -12.98
CA GLY A 140 -3.91 0.82 -12.92
C GLY A 140 -3.58 0.00 -14.19
N PHE A 141 -4.35 -1.07 -14.38
CA PHE A 141 -4.21 -1.97 -15.53
C PHE A 141 -4.57 -1.31 -16.86
N LEU A 142 -5.53 -0.38 -16.88
CA LEU A 142 -5.91 0.35 -18.08
C LEU A 142 -4.72 1.09 -18.69
N LYS A 143 -3.97 1.84 -17.87
CA LYS A 143 -2.77 2.54 -18.33
C LYS A 143 -1.66 1.58 -18.73
N TRP A 144 -1.44 0.51 -17.95
CA TRP A 144 -0.46 -0.52 -18.29
C TRP A 144 -0.70 -1.11 -19.69
N ASN A 145 -1.95 -1.45 -19.99
CA ASN A 145 -2.35 -2.00 -21.28
C ASN A 145 -2.29 -0.96 -22.40
N ALA A 146 -2.67 0.30 -22.13
CA ALA A 146 -2.59 1.38 -23.11
C ALA A 146 -1.14 1.74 -23.49
N GLU A 147 -0.18 1.46 -22.62
CA GLU A 147 1.26 1.59 -22.88
C GLU A 147 1.87 0.33 -23.53
N GLU A 148 1.03 -0.63 -23.95
CA GLU A 148 1.45 -1.86 -24.67
C GLU A 148 2.50 -2.68 -23.90
N ARG A 149 2.46 -2.62 -22.57
CA ARG A 149 3.40 -3.35 -21.71
C ARG A 149 3.06 -4.85 -21.65
N PRO A 150 4.04 -5.72 -21.33
CA PRO A 150 3.81 -7.15 -21.27
C PRO A 150 2.66 -7.53 -20.33
N VAL A 151 1.86 -8.51 -20.71
CA VAL A 151 0.77 -9.08 -19.90
C VAL A 151 0.88 -10.59 -19.88
N GLU A 152 0.42 -11.21 -18.80
CA GLU A 152 0.32 -12.66 -18.66
C GLU A 152 -1.15 -13.06 -18.80
N SER A 153 -1.43 -14.11 -19.58
CA SER A 153 -2.78 -14.63 -19.70
C SER A 153 -3.06 -15.60 -18.57
N ALA A 154 -4.31 -15.68 -18.11
CA ALA A 154 -4.70 -16.65 -17.07
C ALA A 154 -4.39 -18.11 -17.47
N ALA A 155 -4.31 -18.41 -18.77
CA ALA A 155 -3.93 -19.71 -19.30
C ALA A 155 -2.45 -20.07 -19.09
N ASP A 156 -1.55 -19.09 -18.98
CA ASP A 156 -0.11 -19.32 -18.81
C ASP A 156 0.22 -19.83 -17.40
N SER A 157 -0.63 -19.55 -16.41
CA SER A 157 -0.43 -19.95 -15.01
C SER A 157 -0.97 -21.34 -14.64
N ALA A 158 -1.77 -21.97 -15.51
CA ALA A 158 -2.27 -23.33 -15.30
C ALA A 158 -1.27 -24.42 -15.70
N ALA A 159 -0.10 -24.03 -16.23
CA ALA A 159 0.93 -24.91 -16.74
C ALA A 159 2.19 -25.01 -15.86
N ALA A 160 2.20 -24.37 -14.69
CA ALA A 160 3.29 -24.41 -13.71
C ALA A 160 2.83 -25.05 -12.38
#